data_AF-A0A8S4QKQ5-F1
#
_entry.id   AF-A0A8S4QKQ5-F1
#
_cell.length_a   1.000
_cell.length_b   1.000
_cell.length_c   1.000
_cell.angle_alpha   90.00
_cell.angle_beta   90.00
_cell.angle_gamma   90.00
#
_symmetry.space_group_name_H-M   'P 1'
#
loop_
_entity.id
_entity.type
_entity.pdbx_description
1 polymer ?
#
loop_
_entity_poly.entity_id
_entity_poly.type
_entity_poly.pdbx_seq_one_letter_code
_entity_poly.pdbx_strand_id
1 'polypeptide(L)'
;YTQLFNATDRAKTGSVSGAQARSIMLQSRLPQQTLAQIWALADLDSDGKLGCEEFVLAMYLCERATQGENPPAKLPVELIPPTFR
;
A
#
# COMPACT_ATOMS: atom_id res chain seq x y z
N TYR A 1 0.90 11.12 -0.54
CA TYR A 1 0.48 9.99 0.30
C TYR A 1 0.79 10.16 1.81
N THR A 2 1.81 10.91 2.22
CA THR A 2 2.16 11.14 3.65
C THR A 2 1.03 11.78 4.48
N GLN A 3 0.19 12.64 3.88
CA GLN A 3 -1.01 13.16 4.55
C GLN A 3 -2.06 12.07 4.82
N LEU A 4 -2.27 11.17 3.84
CA LEU A 4 -3.17 10.03 3.99
C LEU A 4 -2.62 9.05 5.03
N PHE A 5 -1.31 8.81 5.03
CA PHE A 5 -0.63 8.04 6.07
C PHE A 5 -0.91 8.63 7.46
N ASN A 6 -0.69 9.93 7.68
CA ASN A 6 -0.98 10.60 8.96
C ASN A 6 -2.47 10.55 9.34
N ALA A 7 -3.38 10.60 8.35
CA ALA A 7 -4.81 10.45 8.60
C ALA A 7 -5.18 9.02 9.02
N THR A 8 -4.39 8.04 8.57
CA THR A 8 -4.55 6.61 8.89
C THR A 8 -3.91 6.29 10.23
N ASP A 9 -2.66 6.69 10.41
CA ASP A 9 -1.86 6.55 11.62
C ASP A 9 -2.33 7.55 12.68
N ARG A 10 -3.55 7.33 13.20
CA ARG A 10 -4.12 8.12 14.31
C ARG A 10 -3.26 8.04 15.56
N ALA A 11 -2.49 6.96 15.70
CA ALA A 11 -1.61 6.73 16.83
C ALA A 11 -0.25 7.44 16.66
N LYS A 12 0.05 8.05 15.51
CA LYS A 12 1.36 8.65 15.18
C LYS A 12 2.53 7.74 15.50
N THR A 13 2.34 6.44 15.25
CA THR A 13 3.33 5.40 15.53
C THR A 13 4.40 5.32 14.45
N GLY A 14 4.20 5.96 13.29
CA GLY A 14 5.13 5.88 12.17
C GLY A 14 4.97 4.61 11.35
N SER A 15 3.93 3.81 11.61
CA SER A 15 3.52 2.66 10.80
C SER A 15 2.01 2.46 10.83
N VAL A 16 1.43 1.97 9.75
CA VAL A 16 0.00 1.66 9.64
C VAL A 16 -0.18 0.15 9.71
N SER A 17 -0.96 -0.34 10.67
CA SER A 17 -1.27 -1.76 10.77
C SER A 17 -2.08 -2.25 9.57
N GLY A 18 -1.92 -3.51 9.18
CA GLY A 18 -2.54 -3.99 7.96
C GLY A 18 -4.06 -3.99 7.95
N ALA A 19 -4.70 -4.09 9.11
CA ALA A 19 -6.14 -3.86 9.22
C ALA A 19 -6.55 -2.44 8.79
N GLN A 20 -5.78 -1.41 9.19
CA GLN A 20 -6.06 -0.02 8.86
C GLN A 20 -5.79 0.27 7.38
N ALA A 21 -4.63 -0.16 6.87
CA ALA A 21 -4.29 0.02 5.46
C ALA A 21 -5.25 -0.73 4.54
N ARG A 22 -5.67 -1.95 4.89
CA ARG A 22 -6.70 -2.69 4.17
C ARG A 22 -8.04 -1.94 4.16
N SER A 23 -8.41 -1.30 5.26
CA SER A 23 -9.63 -0.49 5.35
C SER A 23 -9.60 0.67 4.36
N ILE A 24 -8.45 1.33 4.19
CA ILE A 24 -8.28 2.42 3.22
C ILE A 24 -8.27 1.90 1.78
N MET A 25 -7.56 0.81 1.53
CA MET A 25 -7.57 0.14 0.24
C MET A 25 -9.02 -0.23 -0.19
N LEU A 26 -9.85 -0.67 0.75
CA LEU A 26 -11.28 -0.92 0.50
C LEU A 26 -12.06 0.36 0.13
N GLN A 27 -11.65 1.54 0.60
CA GLN A 27 -12.26 2.81 0.21
C GLN A 27 -11.99 3.17 -1.26
N SER A 28 -10.91 2.68 -1.86
CA SER A 28 -10.63 2.85 -3.30
C SER A 28 -11.60 2.09 -4.21
N ARG A 29 -12.55 1.31 -3.65
CA ARG A 29 -13.57 0.53 -4.38
C ARG A 29 -13.00 -0.47 -5.38
N LEU A 30 -11.79 -0.96 -5.13
CA LEU A 30 -11.16 -1.97 -5.96
C LEU A 30 -11.61 -3.38 -5.60
N PRO A 31 -11.51 -4.35 -6.52
CA PRO A 31 -11.77 -5.74 -6.25
C PRO A 31 -10.86 -6.27 -5.13
N GLN A 32 -11.41 -7.13 -4.29
CA GLN A 32 -10.66 -7.69 -3.15
C GLN A 32 -9.42 -8.47 -3.58
N GLN A 33 -9.46 -9.10 -4.76
CA GLN A 33 -8.31 -9.77 -5.38
C GLN A 33 -7.18 -8.78 -5.73
N THR A 34 -7.54 -7.63 -6.29
CA THR A 34 -6.60 -6.54 -6.60
C THR A 34 -5.98 -5.96 -5.33
N LEU A 35 -6.79 -5.77 -4.29
CA LEU A 35 -6.30 -5.29 -2.99
C LEU A 35 -5.34 -6.28 -2.33
N ALA A 36 -5.61 -7.58 -2.42
CA ALA A 36 -4.71 -8.61 -1.90
C ALA A 36 -3.37 -8.64 -2.65
N GLN A 37 -3.39 -8.41 -3.97
CA GLN A 37 -2.16 -8.25 -4.74
C GLN A 37 -1.40 -7.00 -4.32
N ILE A 38 -2.05 -5.83 -4.26
CA ILE A 38 -1.41 -4.58 -3.85
C ILE A 38 -0.83 -4.70 -2.44
N TRP A 39 -1.54 -5.36 -1.52
CA TRP A 39 -1.06 -5.66 -0.19
C TRP A 39 0.25 -6.45 -0.24
N ALA A 40 0.25 -7.61 -0.88
CA ALA A 40 1.44 -8.47 -0.98
C ALA A 40 2.62 -7.82 -1.74
N LEU A 41 2.33 -6.81 -2.56
CA LEU A 41 3.32 -6.04 -3.29
C LEU A 41 3.92 -4.89 -2.46
N ALA A 42 3.12 -4.31 -1.57
CA ALA A 42 3.51 -3.18 -0.74
C ALA A 42 4.18 -3.62 0.57
N ASP A 43 3.74 -4.74 1.14
CA ASP A 43 4.25 -5.39 2.34
C ASP A 43 5.51 -6.20 1.97
N LEU A 44 6.65 -5.52 1.89
CA LEU A 44 7.90 -6.10 1.35
C LEU A 44 8.58 -7.01 2.37
N ASP A 45 8.47 -6.68 3.66
CA ASP A 45 9.01 -7.48 4.75
C ASP A 45 7.99 -8.48 5.32
N SER A 46 6.75 -8.47 4.83
CA SER A 46 5.68 -9.38 5.25
C SER A 46 5.43 -9.32 6.76
N ASP A 47 5.61 -8.14 7.36
CA ASP A 47 5.47 -7.92 8.79
C ASP A 47 4.01 -7.64 9.21
N GLY A 48 3.11 -7.47 8.22
CA GLY A 48 1.69 -7.24 8.41
C GLY A 48 1.33 -5.81 8.81
N LYS A 49 2.28 -4.88 8.71
CA LYS A 49 2.10 -3.43 8.83
C LYS A 49 2.75 -2.78 7.60
N LEU A 50 2.47 -1.51 7.40
CA LEU A 50 3.03 -0.73 6.31
C LEU A 50 3.67 0.50 6.92
N GLY A 51 4.98 0.62 6.76
CA GLY A 51 5.70 1.85 7.04
C GLY A 51 5.23 3.00 6.16
N CYS A 52 5.75 4.20 6.43
CA CYS A 52 5.45 5.39 5.63
C CYS A 52 5.69 5.15 4.12
N GLU A 53 6.79 4.48 3.78
CA GLU A 53 7.18 4.20 2.38
C GLU A 53 6.33 3.10 1.75
N GLU A 54 6.09 2.01 2.46
CA GLU A 54 5.24 0.91 1.99
C GLU A 54 3.79 1.34 1.81
N PHE A 55 3.30 2.22 2.70
CA PHE A 55 1.96 2.81 2.55
C PHE A 55 1.87 3.72 1.33
N VAL A 56 2.91 4.52 1.08
CA VAL A 56 3.01 5.34 -0.14
C VAL A 56 2.96 4.44 -1.38
N LEU A 57 3.71 3.34 -1.39
CA LEU A 57 3.75 2.36 -2.47
C LEU A 57 2.39 1.68 -2.68
N ALA A 58 1.79 1.16 -1.60
CA ALA A 58 0.44 0.61 -1.58
C ALA A 58 -0.56 1.55 -2.22
N MET A 59 -0.53 2.83 -1.84
CA MET A 59 -1.50 3.79 -2.33
C MET A 59 -1.28 4.19 -3.77
N TYR A 60 -0.02 4.31 -4.18
CA TYR A 60 0.33 4.53 -5.58
C TYR A 60 -0.17 3.38 -6.48
N LEU A 61 0.00 2.13 -6.06
CA LEU A 61 -0.51 0.96 -6.78
C LEU A 61 -2.05 0.93 -6.80
N CYS A 62 -2.68 1.26 -5.67
CA CYS A 62 -4.14 1.38 -5.56
C CYS A 62 -4.67 2.43 -6.55
N GLU A 63 -4.01 3.58 -6.64
CA GLU A 63 -4.41 4.65 -7.54
C GLU A 63 -4.30 4.24 -9.01
N ARG A 64 -3.20 3.60 -9.43
CA ARG A 64 -3.05 3.02 -10.78
C ARG A 64 -4.14 2.00 -11.10
N ALA A 65 -4.41 1.10 -10.15
CA ALA A 65 -5.49 0.13 -10.28
C ALA A 65 -6.86 0.81 -10.45
N THR A 66 -7.09 1.93 -9.75
CA THR A 66 -8.33 2.70 -9.84
C THR A 66 -8.45 3.44 -11.18
N GLN A 67 -7.34 3.80 -11.81
CA GLN A 67 -7.27 4.38 -13.15
C GLN A 67 -7.51 3.34 -14.27
N GLY A 68 -7.72 2.06 -13.93
CA GLY A 68 -7.91 0.97 -14.89
C GLY A 68 -6.63 0.24 -15.27
N GLU A 69 -5.51 0.56 -14.62
CA GLU A 69 -4.23 -0.10 -14.83
C GLU A 69 -4.00 -1.15 -13.76
N ASN A 70 -4.32 -2.40 -14.08
CA ASN A 70 -4.22 -3.50 -13.12
C ASN A 70 -2.81 -3.57 -12.51
N PRO A 71 -2.70 -3.77 -11.18
CA PRO A 71 -1.40 -3.85 -10.53
C PRO A 71 -0.63 -5.04 -11.11
N PRO A 72 0.67 -4.86 -11.42
CA PRO A 72 1.47 -5.94 -11.98
C PRO A 72 1.59 -7.08 -10.97
N ALA A 73 1.57 -8.33 -11.43
CA ALA A 73 1.62 -9.51 -10.57
C ALA A 73 2.93 -9.64 -9.75
N LYS A 74 3.97 -8.88 -10.11
CA LYS A 74 5.22 -8.73 -9.37
C LYS A 74 5.62 -7.26 -9.39
N LEU A 75 6.07 -6.74 -8.25
CA LEU A 75 6.57 -5.38 -8.18
C LEU A 75 7.87 -5.32 -8.99
N PRO A 76 7.98 -4.53 -10.07
CA PRO A 76 9.26 -4.35 -10.73
C PRO A 76 10.21 -3.66 -9.74
N VAL A 77 11.47 -4.10 -9.72
CA VAL A 77 12.54 -3.56 -8.86
C VAL A 77 12.71 -2.04 -8.98
N GLU A 78 12.23 -1.45 -10.07
CA GLU A 78 12.21 -0.01 -10.32
C GLU A 78 11.21 0.77 -9.46
N LEU A 79 10.14 0.11 -8.98
CA LEU A 79 9.13 0.69 -8.08
C LEU A 79 9.43 0.40 -6.61
N ILE A 80 10.43 -0.44 -6.31
CA ILE A 80 10.88 -0.65 -4.94
C ILE A 80 11.60 0.62 -4.49
N PRO A 81 11.15 1.27 -3.41
CA PRO A 81 11.84 2.44 -2.89
C PRO A 81 13.30 2.08 -2.55
N PRO A 82 14.26 2.99 -2.79
CA PRO A 82 15.70 2.70 -2.66
C PRO A 82 16.14 2.29 -1.24
N THR A 83 15.30 2.55 -0.24
CA THR A 83 15.44 2.09 1.16
C THR A 83 15.26 0.58 1.33
N PHE A 84 14.56 -0.08 0.41
CA PHE A 84 14.36 -1.54 0.36
C PHE A 84 15.15 -2.22 -0.77
N ARG A 85 16.05 -1.50 -1.45
CA ARG A 85 16.90 -2.04 -2.54
C ARG A 85 18.21 -2.64 -2.01
#